data_AF-A0A352MFP9-F1
#
_entry.id   AF-A0A352MFP9-F1
#
_cell.length_a   1.000
_cell.length_b   1.000
_cell.length_c   1.000
_cell.angle_alpha   90.00
_cell.angle_beta   90.00
_cell.angle_gamma   90.00
#
_symmetry.space_group_name_H-M   'P 1'
#
loop_
_entity.id
_entity.type
_entity.pdbx_description
1 polymer ?
#
loop_
_entity_poly.entity_id
_entity_poly.type
_entity_poly.pdbx_seq_one_letter_code
_entity_poly.pdbx_strand_id
1 'polypeptide(L)'
;QSATGGSSNVTGDLISAAARIEPYSLPYDAEGKLIVHPGGKARVWNVIDEWKYSTNQRETLRILGSLFTEVKLLKGLRYRMNFGPDFRFYRNGWYNDTKSIVRELSASNASVSNTKDFSYTIDNLLYYDNKFGAHSIGITLLQTASKWTSESSSITGQGMQIPSQMWYNFGSLTSAQLSAWSSGLSESQLESYMARMNYNYNNKYLLTLSGRWDGASQL
;
A
#
# COMPACT_ATOMS: atom_id res chain seq x y z
N GLN A 1 3.69 -14.12 1.39
CA GLN A 1 3.26 -14.98 0.27
C GLN A 1 3.04 -14.09 -0.92
N SER A 2 3.94 -14.12 -1.91
CA SER A 2 3.84 -13.28 -3.11
C SER A 2 2.92 -13.97 -4.11
N ALA A 3 1.66 -13.58 -4.15
CA ALA A 3 0.76 -13.97 -5.24
C ALA A 3 0.98 -13.03 -6.42
N THR A 4 1.70 -13.49 -7.44
CA THR A 4 1.73 -12.86 -8.77
C THR A 4 0.49 -13.30 -9.53
N GLY A 5 -0.49 -12.41 -9.67
CA GLY A 5 -1.69 -12.66 -10.46
C GLY A 5 -1.41 -12.68 -11.96
N GLY A 6 -2.06 -13.60 -12.68
CA GLY A 6 -2.23 -13.53 -14.13
C GLY A 6 -1.97 -14.83 -14.91
N SER A 7 -3.04 -15.58 -15.17
CA SER A 7 -3.29 -16.55 -16.25
C SER A 7 -2.42 -17.83 -16.39
N SER A 8 -3.13 -18.96 -16.24
CA SER A 8 -2.94 -20.29 -16.86
C SER A 8 -1.58 -21.00 -16.71
N ASN A 9 -1.60 -22.09 -15.93
CA ASN A 9 -0.64 -23.22 -15.94
C ASN A 9 0.81 -22.96 -15.52
N VAL A 10 1.18 -21.74 -15.14
CA VAL A 10 2.52 -21.46 -14.59
C VAL A 10 2.51 -21.69 -13.08
N THR A 11 3.58 -22.30 -12.59
CA THR A 11 3.74 -22.64 -11.18
C THR A 11 3.59 -21.43 -10.27
N GLY A 12 2.49 -21.36 -9.51
CA GLY A 12 2.15 -20.18 -8.71
C GLY A 12 3.05 -19.91 -7.51
N ASP A 13 3.95 -20.83 -7.16
CA ASP A 13 4.90 -20.68 -6.04
C ASP A 13 6.12 -21.59 -6.20
N LEU A 14 7.31 -21.08 -5.86
CA LEU A 14 8.58 -21.81 -5.94
C LEU A 14 8.54 -23.13 -5.14
N ILE A 15 7.86 -23.13 -3.99
CA ILE A 15 7.70 -24.34 -3.16
C ILE A 15 6.85 -25.38 -3.88
N SER A 16 5.78 -24.96 -4.55
CA SER A 16 4.94 -25.88 -5.33
C SER A 16 5.68 -26.42 -6.56
N ALA A 17 6.60 -25.67 -7.15
CA ALA A 17 7.51 -26.14 -8.20
C ALA A 17 8.46 -27.19 -7.65
N ALA A 18 9.09 -26.90 -6.51
CA ALA A 18 10.04 -27.78 -5.85
C ALA A 18 9.39 -29.12 -5.45
N ALA A 19 8.15 -29.10 -4.97
CA ALA A 19 7.42 -30.31 -4.58
C ALA A 19 7.14 -31.28 -5.75
N ARG A 20 7.26 -30.83 -7.00
CA ARG A 20 7.10 -31.68 -8.19
C ARG A 20 8.42 -32.29 -8.67
N ILE A 21 9.55 -31.83 -8.13
CA ILE A 21 10.87 -32.39 -8.40
C ILE A 21 11.01 -33.68 -7.61
N GLU A 22 11.49 -34.73 -8.28
CA GLU A 22 11.67 -36.04 -7.64
C GLU A 22 12.84 -35.98 -6.64
N PRO A 23 12.71 -36.53 -5.43
CA PRO A 23 13.75 -36.43 -4.41
C PRO A 23 15.12 -36.99 -4.82
N TYR A 24 15.15 -37.91 -5.80
CA TYR A 24 16.38 -38.54 -6.31
C TYR A 24 16.96 -37.85 -7.54
N SER A 25 16.29 -36.81 -8.06
CA SER A 25 16.78 -36.08 -9.23
C SER A 25 17.87 -35.09 -8.84
N LEU A 26 18.91 -34.99 -9.67
CA LEU A 26 20.01 -34.08 -9.43
C LEU A 26 19.71 -32.70 -10.04
N PRO A 27 20.06 -31.60 -9.35
CA PRO A 27 19.87 -30.25 -9.89
C PRO A 27 20.97 -29.82 -10.88
N TYR A 28 22.15 -30.43 -10.83
CA TYR A 28 23.29 -30.15 -11.69
C TYR A 28 23.78 -31.43 -12.36
N ASP A 29 24.33 -31.30 -13.57
CA ASP A 29 25.03 -32.39 -14.26
C ASP A 29 26.46 -32.58 -13.72
N ALA A 30 27.19 -33.55 -14.27
CA ALA A 30 28.54 -33.89 -13.83
C ALA A 30 29.54 -32.74 -14.06
N GLU A 31 29.22 -31.85 -15.00
CA GLU A 31 29.99 -30.66 -15.36
C GLU A 31 29.60 -29.42 -14.53
N GLY A 32 28.64 -29.56 -13.60
CA GLY A 32 28.18 -28.50 -12.71
C GLY A 32 27.18 -27.52 -13.35
N LYS A 33 26.67 -27.82 -14.54
CA LYS A 33 25.65 -27.01 -15.23
C LYS A 33 24.25 -27.40 -14.75
N LEU A 34 23.38 -26.39 -14.63
CA LEU A 34 22.01 -26.57 -14.17
C LEU A 34 21.22 -27.46 -15.16
N ILE A 35 20.63 -28.54 -14.65
CA ILE A 35 19.74 -29.40 -15.43
C ILE A 35 18.38 -28.69 -15.50
N VAL A 36 17.89 -28.38 -16.70
CA VAL A 36 16.61 -27.65 -16.89
C VAL A 36 15.41 -28.47 -16.39
N HIS A 37 15.41 -29.78 -16.68
CA HIS A 37 14.36 -30.72 -16.31
C HIS A 37 14.91 -31.87 -15.46
N PRO A 38 14.99 -31.70 -14.12
CA PRO A 38 15.50 -32.74 -13.24
C PRO A 38 14.58 -33.97 -13.32
N GLY A 39 15.16 -35.16 -13.49
CA GLY A 39 14.42 -36.41 -13.70
C GLY A 39 13.82 -36.57 -15.11
N GLY A 40 14.13 -35.68 -16.08
CA GLY A 40 13.76 -35.83 -17.49
C GLY A 40 12.28 -35.55 -17.81
N LYS A 41 11.50 -35.03 -16.85
CA LYS A 41 10.08 -34.69 -17.06
C LYS A 41 9.95 -33.27 -17.61
N ALA A 42 9.43 -33.15 -18.84
CA ALA A 42 9.32 -31.87 -19.56
C ALA A 42 8.51 -30.76 -18.85
N ARG A 43 7.65 -31.10 -17.88
CA ARG A 43 6.82 -30.13 -17.11
C ARG A 43 7.34 -29.88 -15.69
N VAL A 44 8.52 -30.40 -15.37
CA VAL A 44 9.20 -30.18 -14.09
C VAL A 44 10.42 -29.34 -14.39
N TRP A 45 10.40 -28.09 -13.94
CA TRP A 45 11.50 -27.15 -14.09
C TRP A 45 12.35 -27.14 -12.83
N ASN A 46 13.66 -27.00 -13.02
CA ASN A 46 14.58 -26.83 -11.91
C ASN A 46 14.36 -25.49 -11.23
N VAL A 47 14.14 -25.54 -9.92
CA VAL A 47 13.90 -24.38 -9.07
C VAL A 47 15.19 -23.80 -8.48
N ILE A 48 16.29 -24.56 -8.57
CA ILE A 48 17.58 -24.11 -8.08
C ILE A 48 18.03 -22.91 -8.91
N ASP A 49 18.60 -21.92 -8.22
CA ASP A 49 19.07 -20.66 -8.80
C ASP A 49 17.99 -19.74 -9.41
N GLU A 50 16.70 -19.98 -9.14
CA GLU A 50 15.60 -19.13 -9.63
C GLU A 50 15.74 -17.64 -9.23
N TRP A 51 16.34 -17.37 -8.08
CA TRP A 51 16.66 -16.02 -7.60
C TRP A 51 17.60 -15.22 -8.53
N LYS A 52 18.32 -15.90 -9.45
CA LYS A 52 19.15 -15.25 -10.49
C LYS A 52 18.32 -14.83 -11.71
N TYR A 53 17.14 -15.40 -11.90
CA TYR A 53 16.29 -15.22 -13.08
C TYR A 53 15.01 -14.43 -12.80
N SER A 54 14.58 -14.38 -11.54
CA SER A 54 13.38 -13.67 -11.12
C SER A 54 13.72 -12.64 -10.05
N THR A 55 13.37 -11.38 -10.30
CA THR A 55 13.57 -10.26 -9.37
C THR A 55 12.22 -9.64 -9.05
N ASN A 56 11.97 -9.40 -7.76
CA ASN A 56 10.81 -8.65 -7.28
C ASN A 56 11.28 -7.65 -6.22
N GLN A 57 11.17 -6.36 -6.53
CA GLN A 57 11.60 -5.27 -5.67
C GLN A 57 10.41 -4.39 -5.31
N ARG A 58 10.21 -4.24 -4.01
CA ARG A 58 9.20 -3.36 -3.43
C ARG A 58 9.87 -2.23 -2.69
N GLU A 59 9.51 -1.01 -3.04
CA GLU A 59 9.92 0.20 -2.33
C GLU A 59 8.71 0.82 -1.68
N THR A 60 8.88 1.25 -0.44
CA THR A 60 7.84 1.99 0.29
C THR A 60 8.49 3.17 0.97
N LEU A 61 7.97 4.36 0.69
CA LEU A 61 8.24 5.57 1.45
C LEU A 61 6.95 5.96 2.15
N ARG A 62 7.02 6.19 3.46
CA ARG A 62 5.90 6.74 4.22
C ARG A 62 6.36 7.92 5.06
N ILE A 63 5.64 9.02 4.97
CA ILE A 63 5.87 10.25 5.73
C ILE A 63 4.60 10.53 6.52
N LEU A 64 4.74 10.55 7.84
CA LEU A 64 3.65 10.83 8.79
C LEU A 64 3.94 12.15 9.49
N GLY A 65 2.98 13.07 9.44
CA GLY A 65 3.06 14.34 10.15
C GLY A 65 2.00 14.43 11.25
N SER A 66 2.32 15.15 12.31
CA SER A 66 1.34 15.59 13.30
C SER A 66 1.69 17.00 13.73
N LEU A 67 0.83 17.94 13.36
CA LEU A 67 0.99 19.36 13.65
C LEU A 67 -0.23 19.79 14.45
N PHE A 68 -0.02 20.60 15.48
CA PHE A 68 -1.13 21.20 16.20
C PHE A 68 -0.78 22.63 16.63
N THR A 69 -1.81 23.45 16.73
CA THR A 69 -1.73 24.80 17.25
C THR A 69 -2.87 25.02 18.22
N GLU A 70 -2.61 25.60 19.38
CA GLU A 70 -3.63 26.00 20.34
C GLU A 70 -3.52 27.49 20.62
N VAL A 71 -4.65 28.20 20.57
CA VAL A 71 -4.76 29.64 20.83
C VAL A 71 -5.82 29.86 21.91
N LYS A 72 -5.45 30.60 22.95
CA LYS A 72 -6.38 31.07 23.97
C LYS A 72 -7.02 32.36 23.48
N LEU A 73 -8.32 32.32 23.20
CA LEU A 73 -9.06 33.46 22.65
C LEU A 73 -9.54 34.40 23.77
N LEU A 74 -10.14 33.80 24.80
CA LEU A 74 -10.67 34.50 25.98
C LEU A 74 -10.47 33.62 27.21
N LYS A 75 -10.73 34.15 28.41
CA LYS A 75 -10.72 33.35 29.64
C LYS A 75 -11.73 32.20 29.51
N GLY A 76 -11.23 30.97 29.60
CA GLY A 76 -12.03 29.75 29.45
C GLY A 76 -12.28 29.30 28.02
N LEU A 77 -12.04 30.14 27.00
CA LEU A 77 -12.25 29.80 25.58
C LEU A 77 -10.92 29.59 24.86
N ARG A 78 -10.70 28.39 24.33
CA ARG A 78 -9.49 28.03 23.57
C ARG A 78 -9.85 27.28 22.29
N TYR A 79 -9.15 27.62 21.22
CA TYR A 79 -9.27 26.96 19.93
C TYR A 79 -8.00 26.13 19.68
N ARG A 80 -8.17 24.92 19.18
CA ARG A 80 -7.09 24.02 18.81
C ARG A 80 -7.33 23.49 17.40
N MET A 81 -6.32 23.62 16.55
CA MET A 81 -6.28 22.98 15.24
C MET A 81 -5.30 21.81 15.30
N ASN A 82 -5.69 20.64 14.81
CA ASN A 82 -4.76 19.54 14.55
C ASN A 82 -4.74 19.26 13.04
N PHE A 83 -3.55 19.00 12.50
CA PHE A 83 -3.35 18.58 11.11
C PHE A 83 -2.46 17.34 11.07
N GLY A 84 -2.97 16.26 10.50
CA GLY A 84 -2.27 14.99 10.36
C GLY A 84 -2.19 14.54 8.91
N PRO A 85 -1.14 14.91 8.17
CA PRO A 85 -0.87 14.38 6.83
C PRO A 85 -0.20 13.00 6.89
N ASP A 86 -0.58 12.11 5.97
CA ASP A 86 0.04 10.81 5.71
C ASP A 86 0.28 10.67 4.20
N PHE A 87 1.54 10.61 3.82
CA PHE A 87 1.95 10.39 2.44
C PHE A 87 2.60 9.02 2.34
N ARG A 88 2.13 8.19 1.40
CA ARG A 88 2.71 6.90 1.09
C ARG A 88 2.99 6.79 -0.40
N PHE A 89 4.22 6.49 -0.74
CA PHE A 89 4.61 6.05 -2.08
C PHE A 89 5.00 4.57 -2.02
N TYR A 90 4.46 3.79 -2.92
CA TYR A 90 4.75 2.38 -3.08
C TYR A 90 5.10 2.09 -4.54
N ARG A 91 6.24 1.42 -4.77
CA ARG A 91 6.59 0.87 -6.08
C ARG A 91 6.78 -0.63 -5.95
N ASN A 92 6.20 -1.38 -6.88
CA ASN A 92 6.47 -2.80 -7.04
C ASN A 92 6.96 -3.04 -8.46
N GLY A 93 8.25 -3.31 -8.59
CA GLY A 93 8.87 -3.73 -9.84
C GLY A 93 9.13 -5.23 -9.80
N TRP A 94 8.83 -5.94 -10.88
CA TRP A 94 9.26 -7.31 -11.02
C TRP A 94 9.70 -7.62 -12.45
N TYR A 95 10.61 -8.58 -12.55
CA TYR A 95 11.18 -9.06 -13.80
C TYR A 95 11.36 -10.57 -13.72
N ASN A 96 10.99 -11.28 -14.78
CA ASN A 96 11.31 -12.69 -14.95
C ASN A 96 12.04 -12.88 -16.29
N ASP A 97 13.25 -13.42 -16.21
CA ASP A 97 14.05 -13.82 -17.36
C ASP A 97 13.41 -14.99 -18.11
N THR A 98 13.77 -15.16 -19.38
CA THR A 98 13.36 -16.31 -20.20
C THR A 98 13.71 -17.66 -19.55
N LYS A 99 14.81 -17.74 -18.78
CA LYS A 99 15.24 -18.95 -18.08
C LYS A 99 14.52 -19.22 -16.77
N SER A 100 13.67 -18.30 -16.31
CA SER A 100 12.97 -18.47 -15.05
C SER A 100 11.92 -19.57 -15.13
N ILE A 101 11.60 -20.19 -14.00
CA ILE A 101 10.52 -21.19 -13.94
C ILE A 101 9.13 -20.60 -14.25
N VAL A 102 9.02 -19.27 -14.25
CA VAL A 102 7.79 -18.54 -14.60
C VAL A 102 7.65 -18.39 -16.12
N ARG A 103 8.77 -18.29 -16.84
CA ARG A 103 8.78 -18.08 -18.29
C ARG A 103 9.02 -19.35 -19.08
N GLU A 104 9.70 -20.34 -18.51
CA GLU A 104 9.84 -21.66 -19.14
C GLU A 104 10.37 -21.58 -20.59
N LEU A 105 11.44 -20.80 -20.82
CA LEU A 105 12.02 -20.46 -22.12
C LEU A 105 11.15 -19.58 -23.06
N SER A 106 10.03 -19.06 -22.57
CA SER A 106 9.26 -18.01 -23.25
C SER A 106 9.94 -16.64 -23.13
N ALA A 107 9.51 -15.66 -23.94
CA ALA A 107 10.02 -14.28 -23.88
C ALA A 107 10.00 -13.75 -22.44
N SER A 108 11.05 -13.06 -21.98
CA SER A 108 11.08 -12.45 -20.62
C SER A 108 9.89 -11.50 -20.39
N ASN A 109 9.57 -11.18 -19.14
CA ASN A 109 8.57 -10.16 -18.85
C ASN A 109 8.98 -9.26 -17.68
N ALA A 110 8.50 -8.02 -17.72
CA ALA A 110 8.71 -7.03 -16.68
C ALA A 110 7.42 -6.29 -16.39
N SER A 111 7.26 -5.85 -15.16
CA SER A 111 6.20 -4.93 -14.76
C SER A 111 6.71 -3.95 -13.73
N VAL A 112 6.16 -2.74 -13.76
CA VAL A 112 6.24 -1.80 -12.64
C VAL A 112 4.86 -1.27 -12.35
N SER A 113 4.48 -1.28 -11.08
CA SER A 113 3.33 -0.54 -10.58
C SER A 113 3.78 0.49 -9.54
N ASN A 114 3.15 1.66 -9.59
CA ASN A 114 3.33 2.73 -8.62
C ASN A 114 1.97 3.04 -8.00
N THR A 115 1.96 3.23 -6.69
CA THR A 115 0.81 3.73 -5.94
C THR A 115 1.27 4.89 -5.08
N LYS A 116 0.59 6.02 -5.20
CA LYS A 116 0.79 7.21 -4.39
C LYS A 116 -0.50 7.46 -3.63
N ASP A 117 -0.45 7.27 -2.32
CA ASP A 117 -1.53 7.62 -1.43
C ASP A 117 -1.17 8.92 -0.71
N PHE A 118 -2.13 9.83 -0.66
CA PHE A 118 -2.06 11.00 0.18
C PHE A 118 -3.36 11.11 0.96
N SER A 119 -3.25 11.10 2.28
CA SER A 119 -4.34 11.45 3.16
C SER A 119 -3.98 12.57 4.10
N TYR A 120 -5.00 13.29 4.53
CA TYR A 120 -4.87 14.23 5.61
C TYR A 120 -6.14 14.26 6.45
N THR A 121 -5.97 14.61 7.72
CA THR A 121 -7.07 14.95 8.63
C THR A 121 -6.81 16.32 9.22
N ILE A 122 -7.80 17.19 9.17
CA ILE A 122 -7.83 18.49 9.85
C ILE A 122 -8.94 18.43 10.89
N ASP A 123 -8.57 18.63 12.15
CA ASP A 123 -9.51 18.78 13.25
C ASP A 123 -9.52 20.23 13.75
N ASN A 124 -10.70 20.81 13.80
CA ASN A 124 -10.98 22.11 14.40
C ASN A 124 -11.71 21.89 15.73
N LEU A 125 -11.06 22.21 16.85
CA LEU A 125 -11.64 22.05 18.18
C LEU A 125 -11.82 23.41 18.86
N LEU A 126 -13.01 23.63 19.41
CA LEU A 126 -13.30 24.74 20.29
C LEU A 126 -13.65 24.21 21.66
N TYR A 127 -12.92 24.68 22.67
CA TYR A 127 -13.17 24.34 24.07
C TYR A 127 -13.61 25.57 24.84
N TYR A 128 -14.64 25.40 25.65
CA TYR A 128 -15.10 26.42 26.59
C TYR A 128 -15.26 25.81 27.98
N ASP A 129 -14.45 26.27 28.92
CA ASP A 129 -14.46 25.85 30.31
C ASP A 129 -14.77 27.05 31.21
N ASN A 130 -15.82 26.94 32.03
CA ASN A 130 -16.18 27.97 32.99
C ASN A 130 -16.62 27.38 34.33
N LYS A 131 -16.29 28.09 35.42
CA LYS A 131 -16.66 27.72 36.78
C LYS A 131 -17.28 28.92 37.50
N PHE A 132 -18.43 28.72 38.11
CA PHE A 132 -19.17 29.74 38.84
C PHE A 132 -19.84 29.14 40.08
N GLY A 133 -19.49 29.64 41.26
CA GLY A 133 -19.93 29.06 42.53
C GLY A 133 -19.59 27.57 42.64
N ALA A 134 -20.60 26.75 42.89
CA ALA A 134 -20.49 25.28 42.95
C ALA A 134 -20.64 24.57 41.59
N HIS A 135 -20.78 25.31 40.48
CA HIS A 135 -21.01 24.76 39.14
C HIS A 135 -19.75 24.84 38.27
N SER A 136 -19.55 23.82 37.44
CA SER A 136 -18.54 23.81 36.37
C SER A 136 -19.17 23.32 35.08
N ILE A 137 -18.92 24.03 33.98
CA ILE A 137 -19.34 23.67 32.63
C ILE A 137 -18.10 23.53 31.76
N GLY A 138 -18.04 22.45 30.97
CA GLY A 138 -17.06 22.25 29.91
C GLY A 138 -17.77 21.91 28.61
N ILE A 139 -17.56 22.68 27.55
CA ILE A 139 -18.10 22.45 26.22
C ILE A 139 -16.95 22.16 25.27
N THR A 140 -17.11 21.17 24.41
CA THR A 140 -16.19 20.86 23.31
C THR A 140 -16.98 20.74 22.02
N LEU A 141 -16.62 21.56 21.03
CA LEU A 141 -17.08 21.42 19.66
C LEU A 141 -15.90 20.92 18.82
N LEU A 142 -16.15 19.97 17.94
CA LEU A 142 -15.17 19.41 17.02
C LEU A 142 -15.79 19.38 15.62
N GLN A 143 -15.04 19.87 14.64
CA GLN A 143 -15.26 19.59 13.23
C GLN A 143 -14.01 18.86 12.71
N THR A 144 -14.22 17.75 12.02
CA THR A 144 -13.17 16.97 11.37
C THR A 144 -13.44 16.98 9.88
N ALA A 145 -12.41 17.28 9.08
CA ALA A 145 -12.39 17.05 7.66
C ALA A 145 -11.22 16.13 7.33
N SER A 146 -11.48 15.03 6.62
CA SER A 146 -10.45 14.12 6.15
C SER A 146 -10.66 13.79 4.69
N LYS A 147 -9.54 13.62 3.98
CA LYS A 147 -9.51 13.19 2.59
C LYS A 147 -8.41 12.17 2.41
N TRP A 148 -8.66 11.19 1.56
CA TRP A 148 -7.69 10.23 1.06
C TRP A 148 -7.80 10.18 -0.45
N THR A 149 -6.65 10.27 -1.13
CA THR A 149 -6.52 10.14 -2.58
C THR A 149 -5.47 9.07 -2.86
N SER A 150 -5.78 8.16 -3.77
CA SER A 150 -4.86 7.15 -4.27
C SER A 150 -4.74 7.25 -5.77
N GLU A 151 -3.52 7.54 -6.23
CA GLU A 151 -3.15 7.53 -7.64
C GLU A 151 -2.35 6.26 -7.90
N SER A 152 -2.74 5.50 -8.92
CA SER A 152 -2.05 4.29 -9.33
C SER A 152 -1.69 4.32 -10.81
N SER A 153 -0.56 3.71 -11.13
CA SER A 153 -0.16 3.44 -12.51
C SER A 153 0.52 2.09 -12.60
N SER A 154 0.36 1.40 -13.72
CA SER A 154 1.11 0.20 -14.01
C SER A 154 1.43 0.07 -15.50
N ILE A 155 2.55 -0.57 -15.79
CA ILE A 155 2.94 -0.98 -17.13
C ILE A 155 3.57 -2.36 -17.06
N THR A 156 3.23 -3.20 -18.03
CA THR A 156 3.75 -4.56 -18.16
C THR A 156 4.12 -4.79 -19.62
N GLY A 157 5.25 -5.45 -19.83
CA GLY A 157 5.78 -5.74 -21.14
C GLY A 157 6.54 -7.07 -21.19
N GLN A 158 6.80 -7.52 -22.40
CA GLN A 158 7.48 -8.79 -22.69
C GLN A 158 8.64 -8.61 -23.66
N GLY A 159 9.58 -9.54 -23.63
CA GLY A 159 10.75 -9.54 -24.50
C GLY A 159 11.73 -8.41 -24.18
N MET A 160 12.03 -8.20 -22.90
CA MET A 160 13.09 -7.29 -22.47
C MET A 160 14.42 -7.74 -23.10
N GLN A 161 15.09 -6.82 -23.81
CA GLN A 161 16.30 -7.12 -24.58
C GLN A 161 17.52 -7.38 -23.68
N ILE A 162 17.62 -6.66 -22.56
CA ILE A 162 18.75 -6.73 -21.63
C ILE A 162 18.21 -7.07 -20.24
N PRO A 163 18.54 -8.24 -19.67
CA PRO A 163 18.02 -8.66 -18.36
C PRO A 163 18.30 -7.69 -17.22
N SER A 164 19.46 -7.02 -17.23
CA SER A 164 19.82 -6.03 -16.19
C SER A 164 18.98 -4.75 -16.21
N GLN A 165 18.22 -4.49 -17.29
CA GLN A 165 17.31 -3.35 -17.35
C GLN A 165 16.00 -3.59 -16.60
N MET A 166 15.59 -4.85 -16.41
CA MET A 166 14.40 -5.23 -15.64
C MET A 166 13.16 -4.40 -16.04
N TRP A 167 12.55 -3.66 -15.10
CA TRP A 167 11.40 -2.78 -15.31
C TRP A 167 11.78 -1.30 -15.52
N TYR A 168 13.07 -0.98 -15.72
CA TYR A 168 13.57 0.39 -15.84
C TYR A 168 13.62 0.91 -17.29
N ASN A 169 13.25 0.11 -18.30
CA ASN A 169 13.40 0.50 -19.71
C ASN A 169 12.25 0.01 -20.62
N PHE A 170 11.00 0.28 -20.27
CA PHE A 170 9.87 -0.02 -21.17
C PHE A 170 9.93 0.77 -22.50
N GLY A 171 10.69 1.86 -22.56
CA GLY A 171 10.88 2.66 -23.78
C GLY A 171 11.65 1.95 -24.90
N SER A 172 12.38 0.85 -24.60
CA SER A 172 13.00 0.03 -25.65
C SER A 172 12.05 -1.00 -26.27
N LEU A 173 10.83 -1.13 -25.75
CA LEU A 173 9.84 -2.08 -26.25
C LEU A 173 8.99 -1.44 -27.36
N THR A 174 8.60 -2.25 -28.33
CA THR A 174 7.59 -1.89 -29.32
C THR A 174 6.18 -1.94 -28.71
N SER A 175 5.20 -1.31 -29.37
CA SER A 175 3.80 -1.33 -28.89
C SER A 175 3.24 -2.76 -28.77
N ALA A 176 3.67 -3.69 -29.62
CA ALA A 176 3.26 -5.09 -29.57
C ALA A 176 3.86 -5.87 -28.38
N GLN A 177 4.94 -5.35 -27.79
CA GLN A 177 5.60 -5.94 -26.62
C GLN A 177 5.04 -5.41 -25.30
N LEU A 178 4.28 -4.31 -25.32
CA LEU A 178 3.54 -3.83 -24.15
C LEU A 178 2.24 -4.63 -24.02
N SER A 179 2.11 -5.40 -22.95
CA SER A 179 0.99 -6.33 -22.77
C SER A 179 -0.14 -5.76 -21.92
N ALA A 180 0.17 -4.80 -21.03
CA ALA A 180 -0.83 -4.12 -20.22
C ALA A 180 -0.31 -2.77 -19.73
N TRP A 181 -1.19 -1.79 -19.63
CA TRP A 181 -0.94 -0.52 -18.96
C TRP A 181 -2.24 -0.01 -18.36
N SER A 182 -2.15 0.66 -17.23
CA SER A 182 -3.31 1.24 -16.57
C SER A 182 -2.93 2.44 -15.72
N SER A 183 -3.90 3.31 -15.50
CA SER A 183 -3.87 4.35 -14.48
C SER A 183 -5.21 4.36 -13.76
N GLY A 184 -5.20 4.73 -12.48
CA GLY A 184 -6.41 4.85 -11.69
C GLY A 184 -6.29 5.95 -10.67
N LEU A 185 -7.43 6.57 -10.36
CA LEU A 185 -7.61 7.52 -9.28
C LEU A 185 -8.76 7.03 -8.42
N SER A 186 -8.59 7.02 -7.11
CA SER A 186 -9.67 6.78 -6.15
C SER A 186 -9.59 7.82 -5.05
N GLU A 187 -10.75 8.34 -4.65
CA GLU A 187 -10.84 9.36 -3.62
C GLU A 187 -11.92 9.03 -2.60
N SER A 188 -11.65 9.35 -1.34
CA SER A 188 -12.67 9.32 -0.29
C SER A 188 -12.51 10.53 0.61
N GLN A 189 -13.63 11.03 1.09
CA GLN A 189 -13.69 12.17 1.99
C GLN A 189 -14.72 11.91 3.08
N LEU A 190 -14.41 12.40 4.27
CA LEU A 190 -15.29 12.32 5.43
C LEU A 190 -15.26 13.66 6.15
N GLU A 191 -16.45 14.23 6.33
CA GLU A 191 -16.67 15.35 7.22
C GLU A 191 -17.49 14.90 8.43
N SER A 192 -17.10 15.39 9.60
CA SER A 192 -17.74 15.04 10.85
C SER A 192 -17.85 16.23 11.77
N TYR A 193 -18.93 16.26 12.54
CA TYR A 193 -19.21 17.29 13.53
C TYR A 193 -19.55 16.61 14.85
N MET A 194 -18.98 17.09 15.96
CA MET A 194 -19.24 16.58 17.30
C MET A 194 -19.43 17.73 18.27
N ALA A 195 -20.40 17.58 19.16
CA ALA A 195 -20.55 18.43 20.33
C ALA A 195 -20.55 17.57 21.59
N ARG A 196 -19.83 18.01 22.62
CA ARG A 196 -19.84 17.42 23.95
C ARG A 196 -20.00 18.52 24.99
N MET A 197 -20.87 18.30 25.96
CA MET A 197 -21.06 19.14 27.13
C MET A 197 -20.88 18.30 28.39
N ASN A 198 -20.10 18.81 29.33
CA ASN A 198 -19.93 18.27 30.66
C ASN A 198 -20.40 19.32 31.67
N TYR A 199 -21.20 18.89 32.64
CA TYR A 199 -21.66 19.70 33.75
C TYR A 199 -21.38 18.99 35.06
N ASN A 200 -20.88 19.76 36.03
CA ASN A 200 -20.60 19.28 37.38
C ASN A 200 -21.20 20.26 38.38
N TYR A 201 -21.96 19.72 39.33
CA TYR A 201 -22.40 20.45 40.52
C TYR A 201 -21.78 19.85 41.78
N ASN A 202 -21.01 20.69 42.48
CA ASN A 202 -20.34 20.42 43.76
C ASN A 202 -19.56 19.09 43.81
N ASN A 203 -18.99 18.67 42.68
CA ASN A 203 -18.28 17.39 42.50
C ASN A 203 -19.10 16.14 42.88
N LYS A 204 -20.42 16.26 42.99
CA LYS A 204 -21.31 15.18 43.42
C LYS A 204 -22.26 14.75 42.31
N TYR A 205 -22.70 15.69 41.49
CA TYR A 205 -23.60 15.43 40.37
C TYR A 205 -22.89 15.77 39.07
N LEU A 206 -22.76 14.76 38.21
CA LEU A 206 -22.05 14.83 36.93
C LEU A 206 -23.03 14.51 35.81
N LEU A 207 -23.06 15.34 34.78
CA LEU A 207 -23.83 15.12 33.57
C LEU A 207 -22.94 15.31 32.35
N THR A 208 -22.95 14.33 31.45
CA THR A 208 -22.26 14.40 30.16
C THR A 208 -23.26 14.16 29.05
N LEU A 209 -23.31 15.08 28.09
CA LEU A 209 -24.09 14.96 26.87
C LEU A 209 -23.14 15.02 25.68
N SER A 210 -23.31 14.14 24.70
CA SER A 210 -22.54 14.18 23.46
C SER A 210 -23.37 13.75 22.27
N GLY A 211 -23.16 14.41 21.14
CA GLY A 211 -23.74 14.06 19.84
C GLY A 211 -22.68 14.15 18.76
N ARG A 212 -22.84 13.34 17.72
CA ARG A 212 -21.97 13.31 16.54
C ARG A 212 -22.80 13.14 15.27
N TRP A 213 -22.39 13.83 14.21
CA TRP A 213 -22.95 13.73 12.87
C TRP A 213 -21.81 13.53 11.87
N ASP A 214 -21.94 12.55 10.96
CA ASP A 214 -20.91 12.13 10.01
C ASP A 214 -21.49 12.14 8.59
N GLY A 215 -20.71 12.65 7.62
CA GLY A 215 -21.02 12.64 6.19
C GLY A 215 -19.83 12.12 5.38
N ALA A 216 -20.02 11.03 4.66
CA ALA A 216 -18.97 10.38 3.86
C ALA A 216 -19.30 10.45 2.36
N SER A 217 -18.27 10.56 1.53
CA SER A 217 -18.36 10.48 0.07
C SER A 217 -17.18 9.69 -0.49
N GLN A 218 -17.44 8.87 -1.51
CA GLN A 218 -16.45 8.05 -2.22
C GLN A 218 -16.59 8.31 -3.73
N LEU A 219 -15.46 8.40 -4.44
CA LEU A 219 -15.36 8.54 -5.89
C LEU A 219 -14.33 7.56 -6.46
#